data_AF-A0A673YXP3-F1
#
_entry.id   AF-A0A673YXP3-F1
#
_cell.length_a   1.000
_cell.length_b   1.000
_cell.length_c   1.000
_cell.angle_alpha   90.00
_cell.angle_beta   90.00
_cell.angle_gamma   90.00
#
_symmetry.space_group_name_H-M   'P 1'
#
loop_
_entity.id
_entity.type
_entity.pdbx_description
1 polymer ?
#
loop_
_entity_poly.entity_id
_entity_poly.type
_entity_poly.pdbx_seq_one_letter_code
_entity_poly.pdbx_strand_id
1 'polypeptide(L)'
;MAASLIRWLRGLYVFFLTCLLSVSAFLNLEELNEMKYGIQILPDPVIMGQAKTDEIMLVSSKYKQMYECRLPPLSLTPKGYTGPSIPDLLKPMHTAPCLVKTKDWWTYEFCYGQHIRQYHLEGKTYISTTT
;
A
#
# COMPACT_ATOMS: atom_id res chain seq x y z
N MET A 1 -44.64 33.40 -14.09
CA MET A 1 -44.53 32.04 -13.51
C MET A 1 -43.27 31.28 -13.99
N ALA A 2 -42.86 31.36 -15.27
CA ALA A 2 -41.68 30.64 -15.79
C ALA A 2 -40.31 31.02 -15.18
N ALA A 3 -40.08 32.30 -14.87
CA ALA A 3 -38.78 32.76 -14.35
C ALA A 3 -38.45 32.24 -12.93
N SER A 4 -39.47 32.01 -12.10
CA SER A 4 -39.32 31.42 -10.75
C SER A 4 -38.96 29.94 -10.84
N LEU A 5 -39.60 29.21 -11.77
CA LEU A 5 -39.31 27.81 -12.06
C LEU A 5 -37.87 27.61 -12.53
N ILE A 6 -37.37 28.47 -13.43
CA ILE A 6 -36.01 28.41 -13.96
C ILE A 6 -34.95 28.69 -12.87
N ARG A 7 -35.22 29.63 -11.96
CA ARG A 7 -34.33 29.89 -10.81
C ARG A 7 -34.28 28.71 -9.85
N TRP A 8 -35.42 28.07 -9.60
CA TRP A 8 -35.51 26.90 -8.73
C TRP A 8 -34.81 25.68 -9.35
N LEU A 9 -35.00 25.44 -10.64
CA LEU A 9 -34.31 24.38 -11.40
C LEU A 9 -32.79 24.60 -11.44
N ARG A 10 -32.33 25.85 -11.61
CA ARG A 10 -30.90 26.17 -11.51
C ARG A 10 -30.35 25.93 -10.10
N GLY A 11 -31.10 26.30 -9.06
CA GLY A 11 -30.72 26.02 -7.68
C GLY A 11 -30.59 24.52 -7.40
N LEU A 12 -31.56 23.72 -7.87
CA LEU A 12 -31.52 22.26 -7.80
C LEU A 12 -30.34 21.69 -8.58
N TYR A 13 -30.09 22.16 -9.79
CA TYR A 13 -28.96 21.73 -10.61
C TYR A 13 -27.62 22.02 -9.93
N VAL A 14 -27.44 23.22 -9.37
CA VAL A 14 -26.24 23.58 -8.61
C VAL A 14 -26.10 22.70 -7.37
N PHE A 15 -27.19 22.46 -6.63
CA PHE A 15 -27.19 21.60 -5.45
C PHE A 15 -26.79 20.15 -5.80
N PHE A 16 -27.35 19.59 -6.88
CA PHE A 16 -26.98 18.27 -7.40
C PHE A 16 -25.51 18.23 -7.84
N LEU A 17 -25.02 19.26 -8.54
CA LEU A 17 -23.62 19.36 -8.95
C LEU A 17 -22.67 19.40 -7.73
N THR A 18 -23.02 20.16 -6.69
CA THR A 18 -22.22 20.26 -5.47
C THR A 18 -22.26 18.96 -4.65
N CYS A 19 -23.39 18.26 -4.62
CA CYS A 19 -23.54 17.00 -3.90
C CYS A 19 -22.73 15.87 -4.57
N LEU A 20 -22.68 15.83 -5.90
CA LEU A 20 -21.86 14.88 -6.67
C LEU A 20 -20.36 15.08 -6.45
N LEU A 21 -19.90 16.31 -6.16
CA LEU A 21 -18.50 16.60 -5.87
C LEU A 21 -18.10 16.26 -4.42
N SER A 22 -19.04 16.28 -3.47
CA SER A 22 -18.75 16.04 -2.04
C SER A 22 -18.70 14.56 -1.63
N VAL A 23 -19.09 13.62 -2.50
CA VAL A 23 -19.10 12.18 -2.19
C VAL A 23 -17.97 11.48 -2.92
N SER A 24 -16.73 11.80 -2.54
CA SER A 24 -15.58 10.94 -2.83
C SER A 24 -15.05 10.37 -1.52
N ALA A 25 -15.87 9.50 -0.90
CA ALA A 25 -15.38 8.61 0.15
C ALA A 25 -14.55 7.51 -0.53
N PHE A 26 -13.23 7.68 -0.58
CA PHE A 26 -12.32 6.68 -1.11
C PHE A 26 -12.04 5.66 0.00
N LEU A 27 -12.85 4.59 0.06
CA LEU A 27 -12.54 3.45 0.91
C LEU A 27 -11.40 2.66 0.23
N ASN A 28 -10.24 2.62 0.88
CA ASN A 28 -9.13 1.79 0.42
C ASN A 28 -9.43 0.33 0.77
N LEU A 29 -10.02 -0.42 -0.17
CA LEU A 29 -10.33 -1.84 0.00
C LEU A 29 -9.08 -2.72 0.21
N GLU A 30 -7.90 -2.24 -0.16
CA GLU A 30 -6.64 -2.96 0.09
C GLU A 30 -6.36 -3.10 1.60
N GLU A 31 -6.75 -2.12 2.42
CA GLU A 31 -6.57 -2.18 3.88
C GLU A 31 -7.48 -3.22 4.55
N LEU A 32 -8.63 -3.54 3.94
CA LEU A 32 -9.59 -4.49 4.48
C LEU A 32 -9.24 -5.95 4.16
N ASN A 33 -8.47 -6.18 3.10
CA ASN A 33 -8.13 -7.54 2.65
C ASN A 33 -6.95 -8.14 3.43
N GLU A 34 -6.11 -7.30 4.03
CA GLU A 34 -4.94 -7.74 4.80
C GLU A 34 -5.28 -7.89 6.28
N MET A 35 -5.55 -9.13 6.74
CA MET A 35 -5.63 -9.41 8.18
C MET A 35 -4.28 -9.15 8.85
N LYS A 36 -4.14 -8.00 9.53
CA LYS A 36 -2.90 -7.60 10.22
C LYS A 36 -2.66 -8.30 11.56
N TYR A 37 -3.69 -8.91 12.14
CA TYR A 37 -3.66 -9.50 13.46
C TYR A 37 -4.25 -10.91 13.46
N GLY A 38 -3.60 -11.83 14.17
CA GLY A 38 -4.16 -13.13 14.51
C GLY A 38 -4.82 -13.10 15.89
N ILE A 39 -5.86 -13.91 16.09
CA ILE A 39 -6.48 -14.10 17.41
C ILE A 39 -5.80 -15.28 18.10
N GLN A 40 -5.30 -15.07 19.32
CA GLN A 40 -4.76 -16.13 20.17
C GLN A 40 -5.50 -16.15 21.51
N ILE A 41 -6.02 -17.32 21.89
CA ILE A 41 -6.61 -17.53 23.22
C ILE A 41 -5.52 -18.08 24.12
N LEU A 42 -5.22 -17.38 25.22
CA LEU A 42 -4.24 -17.82 26.20
C LEU A 42 -4.76 -19.05 26.97
N PRO A 43 -3.87 -19.99 27.36
CA PRO A 43 -4.26 -21.14 28.17
C PRO A 43 -4.65 -20.76 29.61
N ASP A 44 -4.13 -19.62 30.08
CA ASP A 44 -4.38 -19.13 31.43
C ASP A 44 -5.71 -18.36 31.49
N PRO A 45 -6.61 -18.69 32.43
CA PRO A 45 -7.86 -17.97 32.61
C PRO A 45 -7.59 -16.55 33.13
N VAL A 46 -8.21 -15.55 32.49
CA VAL A 46 -8.10 -14.15 32.90
C VAL A 46 -9.15 -13.85 33.98
N ILE A 47 -8.73 -13.30 35.12
CA ILE A 47 -9.65 -12.80 36.15
C ILE A 47 -10.04 -11.37 35.78
N MET A 48 -11.36 -11.13 35.59
CA MET A 48 -11.85 -9.82 35.18
C MET A 48 -11.49 -8.73 36.21
N GLY A 49 -10.98 -7.59 35.71
CA GLY A 49 -10.72 -6.39 36.52
C GLY A 49 -9.30 -6.25 37.09
N GLN A 50 -8.35 -7.12 36.73
CA GLN A 50 -6.98 -7.06 37.25
C GLN A 50 -5.99 -6.31 36.34
N ALA A 51 -6.39 -5.93 35.12
CA ALA A 51 -5.50 -5.38 34.10
C ALA A 51 -5.73 -3.89 33.83
N LYS A 52 -4.62 -3.18 33.56
CA LYS A 52 -4.53 -1.73 33.30
C LYS A 52 -5.41 -1.36 32.10
N THR A 53 -6.30 -0.39 32.27
CA THR A 53 -7.51 -0.19 31.45
C THR A 53 -7.31 0.30 30.03
N ASP A 54 -6.11 0.76 29.66
CA ASP A 54 -5.95 1.54 28.42
C ASP A 54 -5.73 0.69 27.15
N GLU A 55 -5.48 -0.62 27.29
CA GLU A 55 -5.16 -1.53 26.16
C GLU A 55 -6.11 -2.75 26.06
N ILE A 56 -7.23 -2.74 26.80
CA ILE A 56 -8.14 -3.89 26.90
C ILE A 56 -9.42 -3.62 26.10
N MET A 57 -9.75 -4.56 25.23
CA MET A 57 -10.99 -4.61 24.46
C MET A 57 -11.82 -5.81 24.91
N LEU A 58 -13.10 -5.58 25.22
CA LEU A 58 -14.04 -6.64 25.59
C LEU A 58 -14.75 -7.16 24.34
N VAL A 59 -14.72 -8.47 24.14
CA VAL A 59 -15.41 -9.12 23.00
C VAL A 59 -16.26 -10.28 23.48
N SER A 60 -17.38 -10.52 22.78
CA SER A 60 -18.30 -11.62 23.06
C SER A 60 -18.39 -12.57 21.87
N SER A 61 -18.26 -13.87 22.14
CA SER A 61 -18.52 -14.92 21.16
C SER A 61 -20.02 -15.03 20.83
N LYS A 62 -20.36 -15.73 19.74
CA LYS A 62 -21.75 -16.06 19.37
C LYS A 62 -22.51 -16.83 20.48
N TYR A 63 -21.78 -17.52 21.35
CA TYR A 63 -22.32 -18.25 22.50
C TYR A 63 -22.33 -17.43 23.80
N LYS A 64 -22.17 -16.11 23.73
CA LYS A 64 -22.13 -15.19 24.89
C LYS A 64 -20.99 -15.45 25.88
N GLN A 65 -19.93 -16.11 25.43
CA GLN A 65 -18.69 -16.19 26.20
C GLN A 65 -17.96 -14.86 26.07
N MET A 66 -17.57 -14.29 27.21
CA MET A 66 -16.85 -13.02 27.29
C MET A 66 -15.34 -13.27 27.26
N TYR A 67 -14.62 -12.44 26.53
CA TYR A 67 -13.16 -12.45 26.46
C TYR A 67 -12.61 -11.04 26.66
N GLU A 68 -11.52 -10.96 27.42
CA GLU A 68 -10.68 -9.77 27.48
C GLU A 68 -9.55 -9.90 26.45
N CYS A 69 -9.61 -9.10 25.40
CA CYS A 69 -8.57 -9.01 24.38
C CYS A 69 -7.62 -7.86 24.70
N ARG A 70 -6.31 -8.10 24.58
CA ARG A 70 -5.31 -7.04 24.64
C ARG A 70 -4.74 -6.82 23.25
N LEU A 71 -4.71 -5.57 22.79
CA LEU A 71 -4.01 -5.26 21.56
C LEU A 71 -2.50 -5.29 21.82
N PRO A 72 -1.70 -5.93 20.95
CA PRO A 72 -0.26 -5.84 21.08
C PRO A 72 0.17 -4.38 20.91
N PRO A 73 1.18 -3.90 21.65
CA PRO A 73 1.69 -2.56 21.48
C PRO A 73 2.16 -2.39 20.03
N LEU A 74 1.59 -1.40 19.34
CA LEU A 74 2.00 -1.02 17.99
C LEU A 74 3.45 -0.56 18.06
N SER A 75 4.40 -1.43 17.67
CA SER A 75 5.75 -0.99 17.41
C SER A 75 5.75 -0.21 16.09
N LEU A 76 5.34 1.05 16.13
CA LEU A 76 5.62 2.04 15.08
C LEU A 76 7.12 2.38 15.04
N THR A 77 8.00 1.43 15.36
CA THR A 77 9.30 1.45 14.74
C THR A 77 9.00 1.20 13.27
N PRO A 78 9.14 2.18 12.35
CA PRO A 78 9.40 1.76 10.99
C PRO A 78 10.53 0.75 11.15
N LYS A 79 10.34 -0.49 10.70
CA LYS A 79 11.49 -1.32 10.36
C LYS A 79 12.11 -0.65 9.12
N GLY A 80 12.55 0.59 9.32
CA GLY A 80 13.31 1.39 8.40
C GLY A 80 14.58 0.60 8.28
N TYR A 81 14.83 0.15 7.06
CA TYR A 81 16.03 -0.57 6.74
C TYR A 81 17.23 0.20 7.32
N THR A 82 17.90 -0.41 8.30
CA THR A 82 19.08 0.16 8.99
C THR A 82 20.38 -0.12 8.23
N GLY A 83 20.28 -0.72 7.04
CA GLY A 83 21.44 -1.09 6.24
C GLY A 83 21.97 0.06 5.37
N PRO A 84 23.03 -0.23 4.58
CA PRO A 84 23.68 0.74 3.70
C PRO A 84 22.72 1.35 2.68
N SER A 85 22.83 2.66 2.45
CA SER A 85 21.99 3.35 1.46
C SER A 85 22.06 2.68 0.08
N ILE A 86 21.01 2.83 -0.74
CA ILE A 86 20.95 2.20 -2.08
C ILE A 86 22.23 2.45 -2.91
N PRO A 87 22.80 3.68 -2.96
CA PRO A 87 24.07 3.91 -3.64
C PRO A 87 25.24 3.11 -3.04
N ASP A 88 25.30 2.97 -1.71
CA ASP A 88 26.35 2.19 -1.05
C ASP A 88 26.28 0.72 -1.41
N LEU A 89 25.07 0.17 -1.52
CA LEU A 89 24.86 -1.22 -1.93
C LEU A 89 25.29 -1.45 -3.39
N LEU A 90 25.11 -0.44 -4.25
CA LEU A 90 25.43 -0.50 -5.68
C LEU A 90 26.88 -0.12 -6.00
N LYS A 91 27.65 0.42 -5.05
CA LYS A 91 29.07 0.78 -5.23
C LYS A 91 29.92 -0.28 -5.95
N PRO A 92 29.84 -1.58 -5.62
CA PRO A 92 30.62 -2.62 -6.30
C PRO A 92 30.35 -2.70 -7.81
N MET A 93 29.18 -2.23 -8.27
CA MET A 93 28.81 -2.26 -9.67
C MET A 93 29.47 -1.17 -10.52
N HIS A 94 30.13 -0.17 -9.92
CA HIS A 94 30.89 0.82 -10.68
C HIS A 94 32.07 0.21 -11.44
N THR A 95 32.71 -0.82 -10.86
CA THR A 95 33.85 -1.51 -11.46
C THR A 95 33.46 -2.87 -12.05
N ALA A 96 32.24 -3.34 -11.80
CA ALA A 96 31.74 -4.59 -12.33
C ALA A 96 31.37 -4.45 -13.83
N PRO A 97 31.42 -5.54 -14.60
CA PRO A 97 30.85 -5.53 -15.95
C PRO A 97 29.33 -5.25 -15.90
N CYS A 98 28.80 -4.72 -17.00
CA CYS A 98 27.38 -4.42 -17.12
C CYS A 98 26.51 -5.67 -16.93
N LEU A 99 25.37 -5.51 -16.28
CA LEU A 99 24.39 -6.58 -16.13
C LEU A 99 23.57 -6.68 -17.40
N VAL A 100 23.53 -7.86 -17.99
CA VAL A 100 22.71 -8.14 -19.18
C VAL A 100 21.62 -9.13 -18.82
N LYS A 101 20.38 -8.79 -19.12
CA LYS A 101 19.23 -9.67 -18.92
C LYS A 101 18.33 -9.67 -20.14
N THR A 102 18.17 -10.83 -20.75
CA THR A 102 17.15 -11.05 -21.78
C THR A 102 15.87 -11.56 -21.15
N LYS A 103 14.75 -10.92 -21.50
CA LYS A 103 13.40 -11.32 -21.16
C LYS A 103 12.52 -11.20 -22.39
N ASP A 104 12.00 -12.34 -22.84
CA ASP A 104 11.18 -12.45 -24.06
C ASP A 104 11.91 -11.86 -25.27
N TRP A 105 11.30 -10.89 -25.96
CA TRP A 105 11.89 -10.22 -27.12
C TRP A 105 13.00 -9.22 -26.76
N TRP A 106 13.08 -8.74 -25.52
CA TRP A 106 13.98 -7.63 -25.18
C TRP A 106 15.19 -8.07 -24.35
N THR A 107 16.34 -7.52 -24.69
CA THR A 107 17.56 -7.58 -23.89
C THR A 107 17.82 -6.23 -23.25
N TYR A 108 18.01 -6.26 -21.94
CA TYR A 108 18.32 -5.09 -21.13
C TYR A 108 19.79 -5.15 -20.73
N GLU A 109 20.52 -4.08 -20.98
CA GLU A 109 21.88 -3.87 -20.49
C GLU A 109 21.86 -2.73 -19.48
N PHE A 110 22.34 -3.01 -18.27
CA PHE A 110 22.43 -2.06 -17.17
C PHE A 110 23.90 -1.90 -16.75
N CYS A 111 24.45 -0.71 -16.99
CA CYS A 111 25.78 -0.32 -16.56
C CYS A 111 25.66 0.74 -15.46
N TYR A 112 26.00 0.41 -14.21
CA TYR A 112 25.77 1.30 -13.08
C TYR A 112 26.57 2.62 -13.23
N GLY A 113 25.87 3.76 -13.20
CA GLY A 113 26.45 5.08 -13.37
C GLY A 113 26.82 5.45 -14.81
N GLN A 114 26.43 4.64 -15.81
CA GLN A 114 26.71 4.92 -17.23
C GLN A 114 25.42 5.01 -18.04
N HIS A 115 24.81 3.87 -18.39
CA HIS A 115 23.61 3.83 -19.22
C HIS A 115 22.76 2.59 -18.93
N ILE A 116 21.49 2.70 -19.34
CA ILE A 116 20.55 1.58 -19.41
C ILE A 116 20.08 1.50 -20.85
N ARG A 117 20.23 0.33 -21.48
CA ARG A 117 19.83 0.09 -22.87
C ARG A 117 18.82 -1.04 -22.96
N GLN A 118 17.93 -0.91 -23.93
CA GLN A 118 17.02 -1.95 -24.35
C GLN A 118 17.21 -2.21 -25.84
N TYR A 119 17.45 -3.46 -26.20
CA TYR A 119 17.63 -3.86 -27.60
C TYR A 119 17.16 -5.30 -27.84
N HIS A 120 16.80 -5.62 -29.07
CA HIS A 120 16.60 -6.97 -29.55
C HIS A 120 17.78 -7.38 -30.43
N LEU A 121 18.13 -8.67 -30.41
CA LEU A 121 19.18 -9.23 -31.26
C LEU A 121 18.56 -10.15 -32.29
N GLU A 122 18.61 -9.75 -33.55
CA GLU A 122 18.30 -10.62 -34.68
C GLU A 122 19.62 -10.99 -35.38
N GLY A 123 20.16 -12.16 -35.03
CA GLY A 123 21.51 -12.57 -35.44
C GLY A 123 22.62 -11.76 -34.75
N LYS A 124 23.39 -10.98 -35.53
CA LYS A 124 24.43 -10.05 -35.02
C LYS A 124 24.00 -8.57 -35.06
N THR A 125 22.75 -8.30 -35.41
CA THR A 125 22.23 -6.95 -35.58
C THR A 125 21.51 -6.50 -34.30
N TYR A 126 21.86 -5.31 -33.81
CA TYR A 126 21.20 -4.68 -32.67
C TYR A 126 20.01 -3.85 -33.14
N ILE A 127 18.81 -4.23 -32.71
CA ILE A 127 17.59 -3.46 -32.94
C ILE A 127 17.24 -2.76 -31.62
N SER A 128 17.66 -1.50 -31.48
CA SER A 128 17.33 -0.68 -30.31
C SER A 128 16.21 0.30 -30.61
N THR A 129 15.34 0.54 -29.64
CA THR A 129 14.32 1.59 -29.72
C THR A 129 14.93 2.91 -29.27
N THR A 130 15.30 3.78 -30.22
CA THR A 130 15.75 5.15 -29.93
C THR A 130 14.52 6.04 -29.77
N THR A 131 14.40 6.73 -28.63
CA THR A 131 13.46 7.86 -28.46
C THR A 131 14.22 9.15 -28.56
#